data_AF-A0A7C7RT28-F1
#
_entry.id   AF-A0A7C7RT28-F1
#
_cell.length_a   1.000
_cell.length_b   1.000
_cell.length_c   1.000
_cell.angle_alpha   90.00
_cell.angle_beta   90.00
_cell.angle_gamma   90.00
#
_symmetry.space_group_name_H-M   'P 1'
#
loop_
_entity.id
_entity.type
_entity.pdbx_description
1 polymer ?
#
loop_
_entity_poly.entity_id
_entity_poly.type
_entity_poly.pdbx_seq_one_letter_code
_entity_poly.pdbx_strand_id
1 'polypeptide(L)'
;MTTATRIIAAVTWAEIGFLIFVLWRIARFYEHSSGRRAYSYLFLPPLLLLPSGAAYYITFDTDFVGCIPADLLLFLGGILLIIATTLLGQIMVGER
;
A
#
# COMPACT_ATOMS: atom_id res chain seq x y z
N MET A 1 9.98 21.92 2.78
CA MET A 1 9.72 21.58 1.35
C MET A 1 9.15 22.78 0.59
N THR A 2 9.47 22.92 -0.70
CA THR A 2 8.76 23.85 -1.60
C THR A 2 7.42 23.25 -2.05
N THR A 3 6.51 24.08 -2.57
CA THR A 3 5.21 23.62 -3.12
C THR A 3 5.40 22.55 -4.20
N ALA A 4 6.45 22.67 -5.01
CA ALA A 4 6.80 21.67 -6.03
C ALA A 4 7.10 20.30 -5.41
N THR A 5 7.84 20.23 -4.30
CA THR A 5 8.14 18.94 -3.64
C THR A 5 6.88 18.29 -3.08
N ARG A 6 5.93 19.08 -2.55
CA ARG A 6 4.65 18.54 -2.05
C ARG A 6 3.80 17.95 -3.17
N ILE A 7 3.76 18.61 -4.34
CA ILE A 7 3.03 18.10 -5.52
C ILE A 7 3.65 16.79 -6.00
N ILE A 8 4.98 16.74 -6.13
CA ILE A 8 5.69 15.52 -6.53
C ILE A 8 5.42 14.39 -5.54
N ALA A 9 5.54 14.65 -4.23
CA ALA A 9 5.25 13.65 -3.20
C ALA A 9 3.80 13.15 -3.28
N ALA A 10 2.82 14.04 -3.45
CA ALA A 10 1.42 13.67 -3.58
C ALA A 10 1.17 12.78 -4.81
N VAL A 11 1.79 13.10 -5.96
CA VAL A 11 1.68 12.29 -7.18
C VAL A 11 2.34 10.92 -6.98
N THR A 12 3.55 10.86 -6.43
CA THR A 12 4.25 9.58 -6.16
C THR A 12 3.43 8.68 -5.23
N TRP A 13 2.88 9.23 -4.14
CA TRP A 13 2.07 8.44 -3.22
C TRP A 13 0.71 8.03 -3.81
N ALA A 14 0.13 8.85 -4.68
CA ALA A 14 -1.05 8.48 -5.45
C ALA A 14 -0.76 7.31 -6.42
N GLU A 15 0.40 7.31 -7.10
CA GLU A 15 0.83 6.20 -7.95
C GLU A 15 1.03 4.91 -7.16
N ILE A 16 1.66 4.99 -5.98
CA ILE A 16 1.80 3.83 -5.07
C ILE A 16 0.42 3.30 -4.66
N GLY A 17 -0.50 4.18 -4.25
CA GLY A 17 -1.87 3.78 -3.94
C GLY A 17 -2.58 3.12 -5.12
N PHE A 18 -2.38 3.65 -6.33
CA PHE A 18 -2.92 3.07 -7.56
C PHE A 18 -2.35 1.67 -7.84
N LEU A 19 -1.05 1.46 -7.67
CA LEU A 19 -0.43 0.14 -7.83
C LEU A 19 -1.00 -0.88 -6.82
N ILE A 20 -1.18 -0.49 -5.56
CA ILE A 20 -1.78 -1.35 -4.53
C ILE A 20 -3.25 -1.66 -4.88
N PHE A 21 -3.99 -0.68 -5.40
CA PHE A 21 -5.35 -0.88 -5.87
C PHE A 21 -5.42 -1.88 -7.04
N VAL A 22 -4.48 -1.82 -7.98
CA VAL A 22 -4.37 -2.79 -9.06
C VAL A 22 -4.06 -4.19 -8.52
N LEU A 23 -3.11 -4.32 -7.58
CA LEU A 23 -2.82 -5.61 -6.92
C LEU A 23 -4.06 -6.18 -6.21
N TRP A 24 -4.79 -5.34 -5.48
CA TRP A 24 -6.06 -5.71 -4.86
C TRP A 24 -7.07 -6.23 -5.90
N ARG A 25 -7.20 -5.54 -7.04
CA ARG A 25 -8.09 -5.96 -8.14
C ARG A 25 -7.66 -7.31 -8.72
N ILE A 26 -6.37 -7.54 -8.93
CA ILE A 26 -5.85 -8.82 -9.43
C ILE A 26 -6.13 -9.93 -8.42
N ALA A 27 -5.83 -9.72 -7.13
CA ALA A 27 -6.11 -10.70 -6.07
C ALA A 27 -7.60 -11.03 -5.99
N ARG A 28 -8.47 -10.02 -6.06
CA ARG A 28 -9.93 -10.20 -6.04
C ARG A 28 -10.44 -10.93 -7.29
N PHE A 29 -9.91 -10.61 -8.46
CA PHE A 29 -10.23 -11.32 -9.69
C PHE A 29 -9.79 -12.79 -9.62
N TYR A 30 -8.58 -13.05 -9.15
CA TYR A 30 -8.07 -14.41 -8.96
C TYR A 30 -8.92 -15.19 -7.97
N GLU A 31 -9.31 -14.59 -6.85
CA GLU A 31 -10.17 -15.22 -5.85
C GLU A 31 -11.54 -15.60 -6.43
N HIS A 32 -12.12 -14.73 -7.26
CA HIS A 32 -13.39 -14.99 -7.92
C HIS A 32 -13.28 -16.04 -9.04
N SER A 33 -12.22 -16.01 -9.83
CA SER A 33 -12.05 -16.88 -11.00
C SER A 33 -11.49 -18.27 -10.67
N SER A 34 -10.62 -18.38 -9.67
CA SER A 34 -9.93 -19.65 -9.33
C SER A 34 -10.62 -20.42 -8.21
N GLY A 35 -11.57 -19.79 -7.50
CA GLY A 35 -12.22 -20.36 -6.31
C GLY A 35 -11.28 -20.57 -5.12
N ARG A 36 -10.01 -20.16 -5.22
CA ARG A 36 -9.03 -20.21 -4.13
C ARG A 36 -8.98 -18.87 -3.40
N ARG A 37 -8.88 -18.92 -2.07
CA ARG A 37 -8.72 -17.72 -1.23
C ARG A 37 -7.38 -17.06 -1.54
N ALA A 38 -7.40 -15.95 -2.28
CA ALA A 38 -6.23 -15.11 -2.55
C ALA A 38 -6.02 -14.01 -1.50
N TYR A 39 -6.80 -14.06 -0.40
CA TYR A 39 -6.76 -13.10 0.69
C TYR A 39 -6.78 -11.64 0.21
N SER A 40 -7.62 -11.33 -0.78
CA SER A 40 -7.66 -10.01 -1.43
C SER A 40 -7.87 -8.87 -0.44
N TYR A 41 -8.56 -9.12 0.68
CA TYR A 41 -8.76 -8.14 1.74
C TYR A 41 -7.46 -7.66 2.42
N LEU A 42 -6.36 -8.43 2.35
CA LEU A 42 -5.06 -8.04 2.94
C LEU A 42 -4.42 -6.83 2.24
N PHE A 43 -4.84 -6.51 1.01
CA PHE A 43 -4.41 -5.31 0.31
C PHE A 43 -5.18 -4.05 0.74
N LEU A 44 -6.31 -4.17 1.45
CA LEU A 44 -7.08 -3.00 1.91
C LEU A 44 -6.36 -2.21 3.02
N PRO A 45 -5.81 -2.84 4.08
CA PRO A 45 -5.01 -2.11 5.07
C PRO A 45 -3.84 -1.32 4.47
N PRO A 46 -2.94 -1.89 3.65
CA PRO A 46 -1.84 -1.12 3.07
C PRO A 46 -2.31 -0.04 2.09
N LEU A 47 -3.43 -0.27 1.38
CA LEU A 47 -4.05 0.74 0.51
C LEU A 47 -4.52 1.98 1.29
N LEU A 48 -4.88 1.84 2.56
CA LEU A 48 -5.29 2.97 3.40
C LEU A 48 -4.13 3.52 4.23
N LEU A 49 -3.32 2.65 4.84
CA LEU A 49 -2.22 3.02 5.74
C LEU A 49 -1.13 3.82 5.03
N LEU A 50 -0.71 3.39 3.84
CA LEU A 50 0.39 4.04 3.12
C LEU A 50 -0.01 5.46 2.64
N PRO A 51 -1.15 5.66 1.93
CA PRO A 51 -1.56 7.00 1.53
C PRO A 51 -1.92 7.90 2.71
N SER A 52 -2.45 7.37 3.81
CA SER A 52 -2.77 8.19 4.99
C SER A 52 -1.52 8.63 5.76
N GLY A 53 -0.52 7.76 5.92
CA GLY A 53 0.79 8.13 6.48
C GLY A 53 1.50 9.17 5.60
N ALA A 54 1.45 8.99 4.29
CA ALA A 54 1.99 9.96 3.33
C ALA A 54 1.25 11.30 3.34
N ALA A 55 -0.08 11.27 3.37
CA ALA A 55 -0.90 12.47 3.45
C ALA A 55 -0.59 13.25 4.73
N TYR A 56 -0.37 12.56 5.86
CA TYR A 56 0.02 13.18 7.11
C TYR A 56 1.32 13.99 6.98
N TYR A 57 2.35 13.41 6.35
CA TYR A 57 3.60 14.12 6.04
C TYR A 57 3.36 15.30 5.08
N ILE A 58 2.58 15.12 4.02
CA ILE A 58 2.31 16.21 3.06
C ILE A 58 1.57 17.40 3.72
N THR A 59 0.69 17.14 4.70
CA THR A 59 -0.12 18.18 5.36
C THR A 59 0.55 18.80 6.58
N PHE A 60 1.08 18.00 7.50
CA PHE A 60 1.49 18.45 8.83
C PHE A 60 3.00 18.67 8.99
N ASP A 61 3.84 17.83 8.36
CA ASP A 61 5.28 17.91 8.56
C ASP A 61 6.06 17.54 7.30
N THR A 62 6.85 18.48 6.79
CA THR A 62 7.53 18.31 5.50
C THR A 62 8.86 17.57 5.57
N ASP A 63 9.39 17.33 6.76
CA ASP A 63 10.48 16.40 6.92
C ASP A 63 9.87 15.01 7.06
N PHE A 64 10.22 14.11 6.13
CA PHE A 64 9.72 12.72 6.04
C PHE A 64 10.23 11.83 7.20
N VAL A 65 10.48 12.42 8.36
CA VAL A 65 11.11 11.83 9.54
C VAL A 65 10.63 12.61 10.76
N GLY A 66 10.32 11.90 11.85
CA GLY A 66 10.10 12.52 13.17
C GLY A 66 8.64 12.52 13.63
N CYS A 67 7.71 12.15 12.75
CA CYS A 67 6.32 11.93 13.11
C CYS A 67 6.07 10.44 13.39
N ILE A 68 6.19 10.05 14.66
CA ILE A 68 5.89 8.70 15.17
C ILE A 68 4.60 8.09 14.57
N PRO A 69 3.43 8.77 14.53
CA PRO A 69 2.24 8.17 13.96
C PRO A 69 2.39 7.88 12.47
N ALA A 70 2.90 8.83 11.68
CA ALA A 70 3.05 8.65 10.24
C ALA A 70 4.07 7.57 9.90
N ASP A 71 5.19 7.51 10.64
CA ASP A 71 6.19 6.44 10.52
C ASP A 71 5.59 5.06 10.81
N LEU A 72 4.77 4.96 11.86
CA LEU A 72 4.13 3.70 12.22
C LEU A 72 3.11 3.26 11.17
N LEU A 73 2.34 4.20 10.60
CA LEU A 73 1.43 3.91 9.49
C LEU A 73 2.17 3.41 8.25
N LEU A 74 3.28 4.07 7.87
CA LEU A 74 4.09 3.67 6.73
C LEU A 74 4.75 2.30 6.96
N PHE A 75 5.29 2.08 8.15
CA PHE A 75 5.96 0.83 8.51
C PHE A 75 4.99 -0.36 8.53
N LEU A 76 3.86 -0.21 9.23
CA LEU A 76 2.83 -1.26 9.27
C LEU A 76 2.22 -1.50 7.89
N GLY A 77 1.94 -0.43 7.14
CA GLY A 77 1.46 -0.53 5.76
C GLY A 77 2.44 -1.29 4.87
N GLY A 78 3.75 -1.02 4.99
CA GLY A 78 4.80 -1.73 4.26
C GLY A 78 4.86 -3.23 4.62
N ILE A 79 4.84 -3.57 5.92
CA ILE A 79 4.84 -4.97 6.38
C ILE A 79 3.62 -5.72 5.83
N LEU A 80 2.44 -5.14 5.95
CA LEU A 80 1.20 -5.73 5.44
C LEU A 80 1.26 -5.93 3.92
N LEU A 81 1.81 -4.97 3.18
CA LEU A 81 1.96 -5.08 1.74
C LEU A 81 2.93 -6.19 1.33
N ILE A 82 4.05 -6.35 2.05
CA ILE A 82 5.00 -7.45 1.81
C ILE A 82 4.29 -8.79 2.01
N ILE A 83 3.61 -8.97 3.16
CA ILE A 83 2.90 -10.22 3.48
C ILE A 83 1.80 -10.51 2.44
N ALA A 84 1.01 -9.50 2.05
CA ALA A 84 -0.06 -9.67 1.07
C ALA A 84 0.50 -10.08 -0.30
N THR A 85 1.60 -9.46 -0.72
CA THR A 85 2.22 -9.72 -2.02
C THR A 85 2.91 -11.08 -2.08
N THR A 86 3.60 -11.50 -1.01
CA THR A 86 4.22 -12.83 -0.95
C THR A 86 3.17 -13.94 -0.95
N LEU A 87 2.09 -13.79 -0.18
CA LEU A 87 0.97 -14.74 -0.19
C LEU A 87 0.32 -14.82 -1.56
N LEU A 88 0.05 -13.69 -2.20
CA LEU A 88 -0.51 -13.66 -3.56
C LEU A 88 0.42 -14.37 -4.56
N GLY A 89 1.73 -14.10 -4.46
CA GLY A 89 2.75 -14.73 -5.28
C GLY A 89 2.77 -16.25 -5.12
N GLN A 90 2.80 -16.75 -3.88
CA GLN A 90 2.77 -18.19 -3.59
C GLN A 90 1.52 -18.86 -4.18
N ILE A 91 0.36 -18.22 -4.02
CA ILE A 91 -0.92 -18.74 -4.51
C ILE A 91 -0.97 -18.78 -6.05
N MET A 92 -0.34 -17.83 -6.73
CA MET A 92 -0.27 -17.76 -8.19
C MET A 92 0.78 -18.70 -8.78
N VAL A 93 1.94 -18.85 -8.13
CA VAL A 93 3.02 -19.74 -8.56
C VAL A 93 2.67 -21.21 -8.24
N GLY A 94 1.75 -21.45 -7.32
CA GLY A 94 1.30 -22.79 -6.96
C GLY A 94 2.29 -23.54 -6.07
N GLU A 95 3.22 -22.82 -5.42
CA GLU A 95 4.02 -23.39 -4.34
C GLU A 95 3.10 -23.72 -3.16
N ARG A 96 3.20 -24.98 -2.71
CA ARG A 96 2.25 -25.64 -1.81
C ARG A 96 2.26 -25.08 -0.39
#